data_AF-A0AAJ3MU16-F1
#
_entry.id   AF-A0AAJ3MU16-F1
#
_cell.length_a   1.000
_cell.length_b   1.000
_cell.length_c   1.000
_cell.angle_alpha   90.00
_cell.angle_beta   90.00
_cell.angle_gamma   90.00
#
_symmetry.space_group_name_H-M   'P 1'
#
loop_
_entity.id
_entity.type
_entity.pdbx_description
1 polymer ?
#
loop_
_entity_poly.entity_id
_entity_poly.type
_entity_poly.pdbx_seq_one_letter_code
_entity_poly.pdbx_strand_id
1 'polypeptide(L)'
;MNETKSELNSGGEQHLNGVYGGWELLIAGVVLVVVALLDVAYLQLYLSGREPVYVFSAVMISALGGFILWLPFARRRIEAAGETRFSNFLALPDNEVPITFPVVSAFLGEQALGGFLGSVLMLTTHGVFSNFGAAIAGIYCFALIVLAITITSFSLLRFVVLFARYGWATYGVIAVSSLIVMFGFFWAGVRSVS
;
A
#
# COMPACT_ATOMS: atom_id res chain seq x y z
N MET A 1 57.66 -35.76 17.76
CA MET A 1 56.82 -35.15 18.80
C MET A 1 55.81 -34.28 18.08
N ASN A 2 54.58 -34.73 17.75
CA ASN A 2 53.52 -35.23 18.66
C ASN A 2 53.44 -34.30 19.88
N GLU A 3 52.37 -33.57 20.18
CA GLU A 3 50.91 -33.77 20.05
C GLU A 3 50.30 -32.35 19.94
N THR A 4 49.09 -32.04 19.47
CA THR A 4 47.82 -32.68 19.78
C THR A 4 46.74 -32.17 18.81
N LYS A 5 45.97 -33.11 18.29
CA LYS A 5 44.62 -32.93 17.74
C LYS A 5 43.69 -32.23 18.75
N SER A 6 43.04 -31.14 18.35
CA SER A 6 41.67 -30.72 18.72
C SER A 6 41.44 -29.40 17.97
N GLU A 7 40.51 -29.21 17.04
CA GLU A 7 39.14 -29.67 17.00
C GLU A 7 38.74 -30.03 15.56
N LEU A 8 38.31 -31.27 15.41
CA LEU A 8 37.43 -31.70 14.34
C LEU A 8 36.00 -31.29 14.77
N ASN A 9 35.25 -30.71 13.85
CA ASN A 9 33.79 -30.84 13.76
C ASN A 9 32.91 -30.10 14.80
N SER A 10 32.43 -28.92 14.43
CA SER A 10 31.00 -28.58 14.49
C SER A 10 30.76 -27.52 13.42
N GLY A 11 30.00 -27.76 12.36
CA GLY A 11 28.63 -28.22 12.47
C GLY A 11 27.75 -26.98 12.45
N GLY A 12 26.98 -26.85 11.39
CA GLY A 12 25.77 -26.04 11.41
C GLY A 12 25.96 -24.59 11.00
N GLU A 13 25.07 -24.20 10.11
CA GLU A 13 24.56 -22.84 10.03
C GLU A 13 25.54 -21.88 9.35
N GLN A 14 25.59 -22.05 8.02
CA GLN A 14 25.27 -20.90 7.16
C GLN A 14 24.12 -20.15 7.84
N HIS A 15 24.45 -19.09 8.58
CA HIS A 15 23.49 -18.13 9.04
C HIS A 15 22.79 -17.66 7.76
N LEU A 16 21.64 -18.26 7.49
CA LEU A 16 20.51 -17.59 6.89
C LEU A 16 20.33 -16.34 7.74
N ASN A 17 21.09 -15.29 7.42
CA ASN A 17 20.76 -13.92 7.75
C ASN A 17 19.48 -13.64 6.96
N GLY A 18 18.40 -14.25 7.45
CA GLY A 18 17.05 -14.00 7.02
C GLY A 18 16.83 -12.54 7.28
N VAL A 19 16.92 -11.74 6.22
CA VAL A 19 15.89 -10.86 5.62
C VAL A 19 14.87 -10.16 6.55
N TYR A 20 14.77 -10.49 7.84
CA TYR A 20 13.89 -9.90 8.85
C TYR A 20 14.63 -9.78 10.19
N GLY A 21 14.65 -8.58 10.79
CA GLY A 21 15.07 -8.45 12.20
C GLY A 21 14.13 -9.27 13.10
N GLY A 22 14.60 -9.78 14.25
CA GLY A 22 13.80 -10.69 15.10
C GLY A 22 12.41 -10.16 15.45
N TRP A 23 12.27 -8.84 15.61
CA TRP A 23 10.98 -8.16 15.79
C TRP A 23 10.09 -8.15 14.53
N GLU A 24 10.68 -7.91 13.36
CA GLU A 24 9.97 -7.89 12.09
C GLU A 24 9.46 -9.31 11.74
N LEU A 25 10.24 -10.34 12.11
CA LEU A 25 9.90 -11.75 11.91
C LEU A 25 8.73 -12.17 12.81
N LEU A 26 8.67 -11.65 14.04
CA LEU A 26 7.56 -11.85 14.96
C LEU A 26 6.26 -11.24 14.40
N ILE A 27 6.33 -10.00 13.91
CA ILE A 27 5.19 -9.31 13.28
C ILE A 27 4.73 -10.07 12.03
N ALA A 28 5.66 -10.46 11.16
CA ALA A 28 5.34 -11.26 9.97
C ALA A 28 4.70 -12.60 10.33
N GLY A 29 5.19 -13.27 11.37
CA GLY A 29 4.60 -14.51 11.90
C GLY A 29 3.17 -14.32 12.40
N VAL A 30 2.91 -13.26 13.18
CA VAL A 30 1.55 -12.95 13.67
C VAL A 30 0.60 -12.65 12.51
N VAL A 31 1.02 -11.82 11.54
CA VAL A 31 0.22 -11.50 10.36
C VAL A 31 -0.08 -12.77 9.55
N LEU A 32 0.91 -13.64 9.36
CA LEU A 32 0.74 -14.88 8.61
C LEU A 32 -0.22 -15.85 9.30
N VAL A 33 -0.15 -15.97 10.63
CA VAL A 33 -1.10 -16.79 11.42
C VAL A 33 -2.52 -16.23 11.30
N VAL A 34 -2.70 -14.91 11.40
CA VAL A 34 -4.02 -14.28 11.25
C VAL A 34 -4.59 -14.50 9.84
N VAL A 35 -3.76 -14.33 8.79
CA VAL A 35 -4.16 -14.58 7.40
C VAL A 35 -4.54 -16.04 7.22
N ALA A 36 -3.74 -16.99 7.72
CA ALA A 36 -4.04 -18.41 7.62
C ALA A 36 -5.34 -18.80 8.33
N LEU A 37 -5.62 -18.23 9.52
CA LEU A 37 -6.87 -18.45 10.24
C LEU A 37 -8.07 -17.90 9.46
N LEU A 38 -7.93 -16.72 8.86
CA LEU A 38 -8.97 -16.13 8.02
C LEU A 38 -9.20 -16.96 6.75
N ASP A 39 -8.14 -17.38 6.06
CA ASP A 39 -8.25 -18.24 4.88
C ASP A 39 -8.97 -19.56 5.20
N VAL A 40 -8.67 -20.19 6.35
CA VAL A 40 -9.38 -21.39 6.81
C VAL A 40 -10.86 -21.10 7.10
N ALA A 41 -11.17 -20.00 7.78
CA ALA A 41 -12.56 -19.60 8.05
C ALA A 41 -13.34 -19.33 6.75
N TYR A 42 -12.71 -18.67 5.77
CA TYR A 42 -13.30 -18.41 4.47
C TYR A 42 -13.46 -19.69 3.63
N LEU A 43 -12.50 -20.62 3.70
CA LEU A 43 -12.61 -21.94 3.05
C LEU A 43 -13.79 -22.74 3.62
N GLN A 44 -13.96 -22.72 4.96
CA GLN A 44 -15.11 -23.35 5.61
C GLN A 44 -16.44 -22.70 5.20
N LEU A 45 -16.50 -21.37 5.09
CA LEU A 45 -17.69 -20.67 4.60
C LEU A 45 -17.99 -20.98 3.12
N TYR A 46 -16.96 -21.12 2.28
CA TYR A 46 -17.10 -21.50 0.88
C TYR A 46 -17.64 -22.92 0.72
N LEU A 47 -17.09 -23.88 1.48
CA LEU A 47 -17.58 -25.26 1.54
C LEU A 47 -19.01 -25.36 2.10
N SER A 48 -19.44 -24.38 2.90
CA SER A 48 -20.81 -24.28 3.44
C SER A 48 -21.83 -23.75 2.42
N GLY A 49 -21.43 -23.50 1.17
CA GLY A 49 -22.33 -23.06 0.09
C GLY A 49 -22.82 -21.61 0.22
N ARG A 50 -22.11 -20.76 0.97
CA ARG A 50 -22.47 -19.34 1.15
C ARG A 50 -22.01 -18.45 -0.02
N GLU A 51 -22.62 -17.26 -0.12
CA GLU A 51 -22.54 -16.32 -1.24
C GLU A 51 -21.13 -15.96 -1.78
N PRO A 52 -21.01 -15.61 -3.08
CA PRO A 52 -19.72 -15.30 -3.72
C PRO A 52 -18.96 -14.11 -3.10
N VAL A 53 -19.62 -13.28 -2.28
CA VAL A 53 -19.01 -12.15 -1.54
C VAL A 53 -17.94 -12.62 -0.55
N TYR A 54 -18.05 -13.83 0.00
CA TYR A 54 -17.04 -14.38 0.92
C TYR A 54 -15.73 -14.71 0.20
N VAL A 55 -15.80 -15.17 -1.05
CA VAL A 55 -14.60 -15.44 -1.88
C VAL A 55 -13.89 -14.14 -2.23
N PHE A 56 -14.65 -13.09 -2.58
CA PHE A 56 -14.09 -11.76 -2.80
C PHE A 56 -13.36 -11.23 -1.56
N SER A 57 -14.01 -11.34 -0.39
CA SER A 57 -13.46 -10.86 0.88
C SER A 57 -12.20 -11.62 1.29
N ALA A 58 -12.20 -12.95 1.10
CA ALA A 58 -11.03 -13.80 1.32
C ALA A 58 -9.84 -13.34 0.47
N VAL A 59 -10.02 -13.25 -0.85
CA VAL A 59 -8.97 -12.84 -1.78
C VAL A 59 -8.42 -11.45 -1.46
N MET A 60 -9.30 -10.51 -1.11
CA MET A 60 -8.89 -9.16 -0.70
C MET A 60 -8.02 -9.17 0.57
N ILE A 61 -8.41 -9.96 1.57
CA ILE A 61 -7.66 -10.08 2.83
C ILE A 61 -6.32 -10.78 2.62
N SER A 62 -6.27 -11.87 1.84
CA SER A 62 -5.01 -12.56 1.53
C SER A 62 -4.08 -11.66 0.72
N ALA A 63 -4.61 -10.87 -0.22
CA ALA A 63 -3.83 -9.89 -1.00
C ALA A 63 -3.27 -8.77 -0.10
N LEU A 64 -4.09 -8.26 0.83
CA LEU A 64 -3.67 -7.22 1.79
C LEU A 64 -2.63 -7.77 2.78
N GLY A 65 -2.82 -8.99 3.28
CA GLY A 65 -1.84 -9.70 4.11
C GLY A 65 -0.52 -9.90 3.37
N GLY A 66 -0.57 -10.37 2.12
CA GLY A 66 0.61 -10.49 1.26
C GLY A 66 1.33 -9.16 1.05
N PHE A 67 0.58 -8.06 0.89
CA PHE A 67 1.15 -6.73 0.75
C PHE A 67 1.83 -6.23 2.04
N ILE A 68 1.24 -6.50 3.21
CA ILE A 68 1.87 -6.19 4.51
C ILE A 68 3.17 -6.97 4.69
N LEU A 69 3.20 -8.24 4.28
CA LEU A 69 4.41 -9.05 4.31
C LEU A 69 5.45 -8.59 3.27
N TRP A 70 5.02 -7.96 2.18
CA TRP A 70 5.91 -7.42 1.15
C TRP A 70 6.46 -6.03 1.49
N LEU A 71 5.75 -5.24 2.30
CA LEU A 71 6.12 -3.89 2.76
C LEU A 71 7.57 -3.75 3.29
N PRO A 72 8.09 -4.61 4.18
CA PRO A 72 9.47 -4.51 4.65
C PRO A 72 10.49 -4.73 3.53
N PHE A 73 10.17 -5.61 2.56
CA PHE A 73 11.02 -5.83 1.39
C PHE A 73 11.03 -4.62 0.47
N ALA A 74 9.86 -4.01 0.24
CA ALA A 74 9.74 -2.77 -0.52
C ALA A 74 10.53 -1.63 0.13
N ARG A 75 10.44 -1.47 1.45
CA ARG A 75 11.21 -0.47 2.21
C ARG A 75 12.71 -0.64 2.00
N ARG A 76 13.24 -1.84 2.16
CA ARG A 76 14.68 -2.11 1.97
C ARG A 76 15.13 -1.89 0.53
N ARG A 77 14.29 -2.19 -0.46
CA ARG A 77 14.56 -1.88 -1.87
C ARG A 77 14.62 -0.38 -2.14
N ILE A 78 13.78 0.41 -1.48
CA ILE A 78 13.80 1.87 -1.57
C ILE A 78 15.06 2.43 -0.88
N GLU A 79 15.39 1.94 0.31
CA GLU A 79 16.62 2.31 1.03
C GLU A 79 17.88 1.94 0.21
N ALA A 80 17.90 0.77 -0.41
CA ALA A 80 19.00 0.32 -1.28
C ALA A 80 19.08 1.08 -2.61
N ALA A 81 17.97 1.67 -3.09
CA ALA A 81 17.96 2.46 -4.32
C ALA A 81 18.65 3.84 -4.16
N GLY A 82 18.98 4.23 -2.93
CA GLY A 82 19.66 5.48 -2.60
C GLY A 82 18.71 6.67 -2.54
N GLU A 83 18.85 7.48 -1.49
CA GLU A 83 18.02 8.66 -1.22
C GLU A 83 17.98 9.63 -2.41
N THR A 84 19.10 9.79 -3.11
CA THR A 84 19.26 10.63 -4.32
C THR A 84 18.46 10.14 -5.52
N ARG A 85 18.26 8.82 -5.67
CA ARG A 85 17.46 8.28 -6.77
C ARG A 85 15.97 8.42 -6.48
N PHE A 86 15.60 8.29 -5.21
CA PHE A 86 14.22 8.47 -4.76
C PHE A 86 13.80 9.95 -4.78
N SER A 87 14.69 10.88 -4.37
CA SER A 87 14.44 12.32 -4.47
C SER A 87 14.30 12.79 -5.92
N ASN A 88 15.13 12.25 -6.83
CA ASN A 88 15.06 12.54 -8.26
C ASN A 88 13.80 11.93 -8.91
N PHE A 89 13.37 10.72 -8.50
CA PHE A 89 12.13 10.10 -8.99
C PHE A 89 10.89 10.84 -8.48
N LEU A 90 10.91 11.27 -7.22
CA LEU A 90 9.87 12.11 -6.65
C LEU A 90 9.89 13.53 -7.22
N ALA A 91 10.90 13.92 -8.00
CA ALA A 91 11.08 15.28 -8.51
C ALA A 91 10.80 16.31 -7.41
N LEU A 92 11.38 16.08 -6.22
CA LEU A 92 11.18 16.97 -5.08
C LEU A 92 11.67 18.36 -5.50
N PRO A 93 10.84 19.41 -5.38
CA PRO A 93 11.22 20.73 -5.82
C PRO A 93 12.44 21.20 -5.02
N ASP A 94 13.50 21.60 -5.72
CA ASP A 94 14.62 22.29 -5.11
C ASP A 94 14.12 23.55 -4.40
N ASN A 95 14.83 23.91 -3.34
CA ASN A 95 14.42 24.75 -2.20
C ASN A 95 13.81 26.15 -2.49
N GLU A 96 13.55 26.52 -3.74
CA GLU A 96 13.19 27.86 -4.19
C GLU A 96 11.91 27.92 -5.04
N VAL A 97 11.01 26.93 -4.98
CA VAL A 97 9.73 27.04 -5.70
C VAL A 97 8.71 27.83 -4.87
N PRO A 98 8.29 29.04 -5.31
CA PRO A 98 7.20 29.77 -4.64
C PRO A 98 5.89 28.98 -4.74
N ILE A 99 5.04 29.06 -3.71
CA ILE A 99 3.67 28.54 -3.79
C ILE A 99 2.94 29.35 -4.86
N THR A 100 2.84 28.75 -6.05
CA THR A 100 2.11 29.32 -7.18
C THR A 100 0.82 28.57 -7.38
N PHE A 101 -0.19 29.25 -7.92
CA PHE A 101 -1.49 28.65 -8.23
C PHE A 101 -1.39 27.31 -9.00
N PRO A 102 -0.50 27.17 -10.02
CA PRO A 102 -0.30 25.90 -10.73
C PRO A 102 0.08 24.72 -9.83
N VAL A 103 0.91 24.94 -8.80
CA VAL A 103 1.36 23.89 -7.89
C VAL A 103 0.23 23.42 -6.98
N VAL A 104 -0.56 24.37 -6.46
CA VAL A 104 -1.75 24.05 -5.65
C VAL A 104 -2.81 23.34 -6.51
N SER A 105 -3.06 23.81 -7.74
CA SER A 105 -4.03 23.18 -8.63
C SER A 105 -3.62 21.78 -9.09
N ALA A 106 -2.31 21.55 -9.30
CA ALA A 106 -1.79 20.24 -9.65
C ALA A 106 -2.00 19.24 -8.50
N PHE A 107 -1.67 19.66 -7.26
CA PHE A 107 -1.92 18.85 -6.08
C PHE A 107 -3.41 18.52 -5.90
N LEU A 108 -4.29 19.53 -5.97
CA LEU A 108 -5.74 19.31 -5.89
C LEU A 108 -6.24 18.39 -7.01
N GLY A 109 -5.65 18.47 -8.21
CA GLY A 109 -5.93 17.57 -9.33
C GLY A 109 -5.49 16.13 -9.07
N GLU A 110 -4.33 15.89 -8.47
CA GLU A 110 -3.85 14.55 -8.10
C GLU A 110 -4.73 13.92 -6.99
N GLN A 111 -5.23 14.73 -6.07
CA GLN A 111 -6.16 14.29 -5.00
C GLN A 111 -7.56 14.02 -5.55
N ALA A 112 -8.03 14.85 -6.49
CA ALA A 112 -9.24 14.59 -7.26
C ALA A 112 -9.12 13.29 -8.07
N LEU A 113 -7.97 13.03 -8.70
CA LEU A 113 -7.69 11.79 -9.42
C LEU A 113 -7.72 10.58 -8.48
N GLY A 114 -7.15 10.69 -7.28
CA GLY A 114 -7.24 9.64 -6.26
C GLY A 114 -8.68 9.33 -5.86
N GLY A 115 -9.47 10.37 -5.57
CA GLY A 115 -10.91 10.24 -5.28
C GLY A 115 -11.70 9.64 -6.45
N PHE A 116 -11.41 10.09 -7.68
CA PHE A 116 -12.02 9.57 -8.91
C PHE A 116 -11.66 8.10 -9.17
N LEU A 117 -10.42 7.69 -8.98
CA LEU A 117 -10.01 6.30 -9.11
C LEU A 117 -10.75 5.41 -8.10
N GLY A 118 -10.93 5.87 -6.86
CA GLY A 118 -11.75 5.17 -5.87
C GLY A 118 -13.21 4.99 -6.33
N SER A 119 -13.78 6.04 -6.92
CA SER A 119 -15.13 6.02 -7.50
C SER A 119 -15.28 5.07 -8.69
N VAL A 120 -14.36 5.14 -9.65
CA VAL A 120 -14.32 4.24 -10.82
C VAL A 120 -14.15 2.80 -10.36
N LEU A 121 -13.29 2.56 -9.38
CA LEU A 121 -13.05 1.24 -8.82
C LEU A 121 -14.32 0.61 -8.25
N MET A 122 -15.19 1.39 -7.60
CA MET A 122 -16.47 0.89 -7.10
C MET A 122 -17.39 0.43 -8.26
N LEU A 123 -17.47 1.21 -9.34
CA LEU A 123 -18.27 0.89 -10.53
C LEU A 123 -17.70 -0.31 -11.31
N THR A 124 -16.41 -0.29 -11.60
CA THR A 124 -15.77 -1.30 -12.44
C THR A 124 -15.63 -2.62 -11.70
N THR A 125 -15.39 -2.62 -10.39
CA THR A 125 -15.34 -3.85 -9.59
C THR A 125 -16.69 -4.58 -9.60
N HIS A 126 -17.81 -3.85 -9.55
CA HIS A 126 -19.13 -4.46 -9.68
C HIS A 126 -19.30 -5.13 -11.05
N GLY A 127 -18.90 -4.46 -12.13
CA GLY A 127 -18.92 -5.03 -13.48
C GLY A 127 -17.98 -6.22 -13.66
N VAL A 128 -16.80 -6.21 -13.04
CA VAL A 128 -15.86 -7.34 -13.08
C VAL A 128 -16.40 -8.52 -12.27
N PHE A 129 -17.03 -8.26 -11.12
CA PHE A 129 -17.65 -9.27 -10.28
C PHE A 129 -18.74 -10.04 -11.02
N SER A 130 -19.60 -9.34 -11.76
CA SER A 130 -20.69 -9.97 -12.52
C SER A 130 -20.21 -10.80 -13.73
N ASN A 131 -19.09 -10.41 -14.36
CA ASN A 131 -18.62 -11.03 -15.60
C ASN A 131 -17.53 -12.10 -15.40
N PHE A 132 -16.65 -11.92 -14.42
CA PHE A 132 -15.45 -12.75 -14.23
C PHE A 132 -15.41 -13.46 -12.87
N GLY A 133 -16.40 -13.19 -12.01
CA GLY A 133 -16.52 -13.80 -10.69
C GLY A 133 -15.70 -13.12 -9.59
N ALA A 134 -16.00 -13.52 -8.36
CA ALA A 134 -15.55 -12.86 -7.13
C ALA A 134 -14.03 -12.82 -6.94
N ALA A 135 -13.30 -13.88 -7.32
CA ALA A 135 -11.86 -13.94 -7.13
C ALA A 135 -11.10 -12.96 -8.04
N ILE A 136 -11.47 -12.89 -9.32
CA ILE A 136 -10.85 -11.98 -10.29
C ILE A 136 -11.18 -10.52 -9.94
N ALA A 137 -12.42 -10.26 -9.52
CA ALA A 137 -12.84 -8.94 -9.04
C ALA A 137 -12.04 -8.49 -7.80
N GLY A 138 -11.74 -9.40 -6.87
CA GLY A 138 -10.90 -9.12 -5.71
C GLY A 138 -9.48 -8.69 -6.09
N ILE A 139 -8.81 -9.45 -6.96
CA ILE A 139 -7.45 -9.12 -7.42
C ILE A 139 -7.43 -7.78 -8.16
N TYR A 140 -8.41 -7.56 -9.05
CA TYR A 140 -8.54 -6.31 -9.80
C TYR A 140 -8.74 -5.10 -8.89
N CYS A 141 -9.67 -5.22 -7.93
CA CYS A 141 -9.95 -4.21 -6.92
C CYS A 141 -8.69 -3.88 -6.11
N PHE A 142 -7.99 -4.91 -5.64
CA PHE A 142 -6.74 -4.74 -4.88
C PHE A 142 -5.67 -3.99 -5.69
N ALA A 143 -5.44 -4.37 -6.95
CA ALA A 143 -4.43 -3.73 -7.80
C ALA A 143 -4.73 -2.24 -8.03
N LEU A 144 -5.99 -1.88 -8.26
CA LEU A 144 -6.39 -0.49 -8.43
C LEU A 144 -6.32 0.31 -7.12
N ILE A 145 -6.64 -0.30 -5.98
CA ILE A 145 -6.47 0.35 -4.66
C ILE A 145 -4.99 0.67 -4.43
N VAL A 146 -4.09 -0.29 -4.67
CA VAL A 146 -2.64 -0.06 -4.49
C VAL A 146 -2.15 1.05 -5.40
N LEU A 147 -2.60 1.08 -6.66
CA LEU A 147 -2.25 2.15 -7.60
C LEU A 147 -2.75 3.51 -7.12
N ALA A 148 -4.02 3.61 -6.71
CA ALA A 148 -4.63 4.85 -6.22
C ALA A 148 -3.90 5.36 -4.97
N ILE A 149 -3.69 4.48 -3.98
CA ILE A 149 -2.95 4.82 -2.75
C ILE A 149 -1.55 5.31 -3.07
N THR A 150 -0.84 4.67 -4.01
CA THR A 150 0.53 5.05 -4.38
C THR A 150 0.57 6.45 -4.98
N ILE A 151 -0.32 6.75 -5.93
CA ILE A 151 -0.41 8.08 -6.58
C ILE A 151 -0.76 9.14 -5.53
N THR A 152 -1.79 8.90 -4.72
CA THR A 152 -2.24 9.85 -3.69
C THR A 152 -1.17 10.06 -2.61
N SER A 153 -0.44 9.01 -2.23
CA SER A 153 0.63 9.10 -1.23
C SER A 153 1.84 9.87 -1.75
N PHE A 154 2.25 9.66 -3.00
CA PHE A 154 3.34 10.45 -3.60
C PHE A 154 2.96 11.92 -3.77
N SER A 155 1.72 12.18 -4.18
CA SER A 155 1.15 13.53 -4.21
C SER A 155 1.19 14.20 -2.82
N LEU A 156 0.77 13.47 -1.78
CA LEU A 156 0.78 13.94 -0.41
C LEU A 156 2.20 14.20 0.11
N LEU A 157 3.16 13.33 -0.19
CA LEU A 157 4.56 13.50 0.20
C LEU A 157 5.16 14.77 -0.43
N ARG A 158 4.95 15.00 -1.74
CA ARG A 158 5.37 16.23 -2.42
C ARG A 158 4.75 17.46 -1.77
N PHE A 159 3.48 17.38 -1.44
CA PHE A 159 2.76 18.45 -0.75
C PHE A 159 3.32 18.74 0.64
N VAL A 160 3.51 17.72 1.48
CA VAL A 160 4.06 17.88 2.83
C VAL A 160 5.45 18.51 2.76
N VAL A 161 6.33 18.07 1.87
CA VAL A 161 7.68 18.64 1.74
C VAL A 161 7.64 20.11 1.31
N LEU A 162 6.75 20.48 0.38
CA LEU A 162 6.64 21.85 -0.11
C LEU A 162 5.99 22.80 0.91
N PHE A 163 4.92 22.35 1.56
CA PHE A 163 4.10 23.20 2.42
C PHE A 163 4.47 23.15 3.91
N ALA A 164 5.23 22.16 4.38
CA ALA A 164 5.74 22.16 5.77
C ALA A 164 6.62 23.38 6.10
N ARG A 165 7.14 24.08 5.08
CA ARG A 165 7.95 25.30 5.24
C ARG A 165 7.13 26.58 5.40
N TYR A 166 5.89 26.58 4.95
CA TYR A 166 4.99 27.73 5.03
C TYR A 166 4.03 27.49 6.20
N GLY A 167 4.03 28.39 7.18
CA GLY A 167 3.45 28.19 8.52
C GLY A 167 2.12 27.42 8.60
N TRP A 168 1.90 26.79 9.75
CA TRP A 168 0.85 25.81 10.05
C TRP A 168 -0.56 26.15 9.52
N ALA A 169 -0.93 27.43 9.49
CA ALA A 169 -2.21 27.90 8.98
C ALA A 169 -2.39 27.66 7.46
N THR A 170 -1.38 27.96 6.65
CA THR A 170 -1.43 27.77 5.19
C THR A 170 -1.44 26.29 4.84
N TYR A 171 -0.63 25.50 5.55
CA TYR A 171 -0.65 24.04 5.44
C TYR A 171 -2.04 23.47 5.74
N GLY A 172 -2.67 23.89 6.85
CA GLY A 172 -3.98 23.42 7.26
C GLY A 172 -5.07 23.72 6.23
N VAL A 173 -5.11 24.94 5.69
CA VAL A 173 -6.14 25.34 4.70
C VAL A 173 -6.06 24.48 3.44
N ILE A 174 -4.85 24.19 2.94
CA ILE A 174 -4.68 23.44 1.69
C ILE A 174 -4.86 21.92 1.92
N ALA A 175 -4.46 21.40 3.08
CA ALA A 175 -4.76 20.02 3.46
C ALA A 175 -6.28 19.79 3.57
N VAL A 176 -7.01 20.72 4.19
CA VAL A 176 -8.48 20.65 4.29
C VAL A 176 -9.14 20.77 2.91
N SER A 177 -8.67 21.67 2.04
CA SER A 177 -9.25 21.79 0.69
C SER A 177 -9.00 20.54 -0.15
N SER A 178 -7.83 19.92 -0.04
CA SER A 178 -7.53 18.63 -0.67
C SER A 178 -8.43 17.51 -0.16
N LEU A 179 -8.64 17.43 1.16
CA LEU A 179 -9.55 16.46 1.76
C LEU A 179 -10.97 16.62 1.22
N ILE A 180 -11.47 17.86 1.17
CA ILE A 180 -12.81 18.17 0.63
C ILE A 180 -12.93 17.74 -0.83
N VAL A 181 -11.93 18.04 -1.67
CA VAL A 181 -11.93 17.67 -3.09
C VAL A 181 -11.92 16.16 -3.25
N MET A 182 -11.04 15.45 -2.57
CA MET A 182 -10.96 13.98 -2.62
C MET A 182 -12.28 13.34 -2.18
N PHE A 183 -12.84 13.81 -1.06
CA PHE A 183 -14.11 13.30 -0.54
C PHE A 183 -15.29 13.62 -1.46
N GLY A 184 -15.29 14.79 -2.10
CA GLY A 184 -16.31 15.18 -3.07
C GLY A 184 -16.35 14.26 -4.29
N PHE A 185 -15.18 13.96 -4.88
CA PHE A 185 -15.09 13.02 -6.00
C PHE A 185 -15.41 11.58 -5.59
N PHE A 186 -14.97 11.16 -4.41
CA PHE A 186 -15.32 9.84 -3.86
C PHE A 186 -16.84 9.70 -3.66
N TRP A 187 -17.47 10.69 -3.04
CA TRP A 187 -18.91 10.69 -2.77
C TRP A 187 -19.73 10.76 -4.07
N ALA A 188 -19.29 11.53 -5.06
CA ALA A 188 -19.91 11.55 -6.39
C ALA A 188 -19.89 10.16 -7.04
N GLY A 189 -18.80 9.41 -6.85
CA GLY A 189 -18.71 8.02 -7.26
C GLY A 189 -19.69 7.10 -6.55
N VAL A 190 -19.71 7.14 -5.22
CA VAL A 190 -20.63 6.34 -4.42
C VAL A 190 -22.08 6.57 -4.85
N ARG A 191 -22.47 7.84 -5.08
CA ARG A 191 -23.81 8.19 -5.54
C ARG A 191 -24.12 7.74 -6.97
N SER A 192 -23.10 7.57 -7.82
CA SER A 192 -23.31 7.08 -9.19
C SER A 192 -23.55 5.57 -9.29
N VAL A 193 -23.19 4.83 -8.24
CA VAL A 193 -23.35 3.37 -8.16
C VAL A 193 -24.68 2.98 -7.49
N SER A 194 -25.24 3.86 -6.66
CA SER A 194 -26.46 3.63 -5.87
C SER A 194 -27.73 4.06 -6.61
#